data_AF-U1Q6J8-F1
#
_entry.id   AF-U1Q6J8-F1
#
_cell.length_a   1.000
_cell.length_b   1.000
_cell.length_c   1.000
_cell.angle_alpha   90.00
_cell.angle_beta   90.00
_cell.angle_gamma   90.00
#
_symmetry.space_group_name_H-M   'P 1'
#
loop_
_entity.id
_entity.type
_entity.pdbx_description
1 polymer ?
#
loop_
_entity_poly.entity_id
_entity_poly.type
_entity_poly.pdbx_seq_one_letter_code
_entity_poly.pdbx_strand_id
1 'polypeptide(L)'
;MTEQTEQNAAILTSPFGVPERVLARDVPMTAAAFPQTRTVFVSGAMDASAAVTATLVLPAGGTWRIVETKTNLSGIVWGMWTMSIDKEGSFADDVECPCVSAQFSASAVSSDRCRLGFREGRVFPGESFLAQYAVRISGRQLRISHGRPRSAISLPTESDFLDEIENGYALDPAHDVYISVETRL
;
A
#
# COMPACT_ATOMS: atom_id res chain seq x y z
N MET A 1 -54.22 17.68 19.78
CA MET A 1 -53.53 18.08 21.03
C MET A 1 -53.22 16.79 21.77
N THR A 2 -51.99 16.34 21.95
CA THR A 2 -50.72 17.04 22.23
C THR A 2 -49.61 16.02 21.89
N GLU A 3 -48.71 16.33 20.95
CA GLU A 3 -47.31 16.73 21.18
C GLU A 3 -46.38 15.65 21.79
N GLN A 4 -45.38 15.29 20.96
CA GLN A 4 -43.97 15.04 21.28
C GLN A 4 -43.60 14.16 22.48
N THR A 5 -43.02 13.01 22.18
CA THR A 5 -41.69 12.68 22.72
C THR A 5 -40.93 11.85 21.69
N GLU A 6 -40.04 12.53 20.95
CA GLU A 6 -38.90 11.91 20.29
C GLU A 6 -37.99 11.30 21.35
N GLN A 7 -37.56 10.06 21.13
CA GLN A 7 -36.28 9.45 21.52
C GLN A 7 -36.52 7.96 21.76
N ASN A 8 -36.09 7.14 20.81
CA ASN A 8 -35.25 6.00 21.16
C ASN A 8 -34.51 5.50 19.92
N ALA A 9 -33.19 5.58 20.07
CA ALA A 9 -32.18 5.15 19.15
C ALA A 9 -32.08 3.62 19.04
N ALA A 10 -31.27 3.22 18.07
CA ALA A 10 -30.60 1.93 17.90
C ALA A 10 -31.42 0.81 17.26
N ILE A 11 -31.45 0.84 15.92
CA ILE A 11 -31.40 -0.41 15.15
C ILE A 11 -29.91 -0.72 14.96
N LEU A 12 -29.40 -1.63 15.80
CA LEU A 12 -28.09 -2.27 15.66
C LEU A 12 -28.12 -3.19 14.43
N THR A 13 -27.66 -2.70 13.29
CA THR A 13 -27.28 -3.54 12.15
C THR A 13 -25.80 -3.90 12.23
N SER A 14 -25.52 -5.21 12.16
CA SER A 14 -24.23 -5.92 12.13
C SER A 14 -22.92 -5.08 12.04
N PRO A 15 -21.93 -5.29 12.93
CA PRO A 15 -20.63 -4.61 12.91
C PRO A 15 -19.70 -5.03 11.76
N PHE A 16 -20.11 -5.99 10.92
CA PHE A 16 -19.38 -6.42 9.73
C PHE A 16 -20.34 -6.49 8.54
N GLY A 17 -20.78 -5.34 8.06
CA GLY A 17 -21.20 -5.20 6.67
C GLY A 17 -19.95 -5.25 5.80
N VAL A 18 -19.99 -5.95 4.66
CA VAL A 18 -18.94 -5.88 3.63
C VAL A 18 -18.63 -4.39 3.40
N PRO A 19 -17.37 -3.90 3.53
CA PRO A 19 -17.10 -2.50 3.32
C PRO A 19 -17.45 -2.15 1.87
N GLU A 20 -18.47 -1.31 1.70
CA GLU A 20 -18.80 -0.71 0.44
C GLU A 20 -17.68 0.30 0.11
N ARG A 21 -16.58 -0.19 -0.49
CA ARG A 21 -15.39 0.56 -0.92
C ARG A 21 -14.94 1.65 0.06
N VAL A 22 -13.96 1.33 0.90
CA VAL A 22 -13.32 2.34 1.76
C VAL A 22 -12.76 3.47 0.87
N LEU A 23 -13.33 4.66 0.99
CA LEU A 23 -12.94 5.81 0.18
C LEU A 23 -11.61 6.38 0.70
N ALA A 24 -10.82 6.99 -0.19
CA ALA A 24 -9.57 7.70 0.14
C ALA A 24 -9.68 8.77 1.24
N ARG A 25 -10.90 9.22 1.56
CA ARG A 25 -11.15 10.20 2.63
C ARG A 25 -11.24 9.56 4.01
N ASP A 26 -11.47 8.25 4.06
CA ASP A 26 -11.61 7.44 5.26
C ASP A 26 -10.30 6.72 5.61
N VAL A 27 -9.32 6.73 4.68
CA VAL A 27 -7.92 6.33 4.91
C VAL A 27 -7.05 7.54 4.56
N PRO A 28 -6.25 8.11 5.47
CA PRO A 28 -5.53 9.37 5.23
C PRO A 28 -4.34 9.16 4.30
N MET A 29 -4.59 8.88 3.01
CA MET A 29 -3.57 8.75 1.96
C MET A 29 -3.74 9.82 0.89
N THR A 30 -2.62 10.46 0.53
CA THR A 30 -2.54 11.46 -0.53
C THR A 30 -1.33 11.18 -1.41
N ALA A 31 -1.40 11.62 -2.66
CA ALA A 31 -0.29 11.52 -3.58
C ALA A 31 -0.11 12.81 -4.40
N ALA A 32 1.14 13.13 -4.71
CA ALA A 32 1.50 14.22 -5.60
C ALA A 32 2.47 13.71 -6.68
N ALA A 33 2.14 13.95 -7.95
CA ALA A 33 2.97 13.61 -9.09
C ALA A 33 3.68 14.86 -9.64
N PHE A 34 4.97 14.71 -9.94
CA PHE A 34 5.84 15.71 -10.55
C PHE A 34 6.26 15.20 -11.94
N PRO A 35 5.56 15.60 -13.02
CA PRO A 35 5.77 15.04 -14.35
C PRO A 35 7.17 15.27 -14.91
N GLN A 36 7.80 16.41 -14.60
CA GLN A 36 9.12 16.77 -15.12
C GLN A 36 10.21 15.82 -14.63
N THR A 37 10.11 15.37 -13.38
CA THR A 37 11.07 14.44 -12.76
C THR A 37 10.60 12.99 -12.79
N ARG A 38 9.38 12.74 -13.27
CA ARG A 38 8.71 11.43 -13.23
C ARG A 38 8.64 10.86 -11.82
N THR A 39 8.45 11.70 -10.80
CA THR A 39 8.36 11.28 -9.40
C THR A 39 6.94 11.40 -8.87
N VAL A 40 6.53 10.43 -8.07
CA VAL A 40 5.29 10.46 -7.29
C VAL A 40 5.65 10.32 -5.81
N PHE A 41 5.20 11.27 -5.01
CA PHE A 41 5.23 11.15 -3.56
C PHE A 41 3.89 10.64 -3.08
N VAL A 42 3.90 9.57 -2.29
CA VAL A 42 2.71 9.00 -1.67
C VAL A 42 2.91 9.09 -0.16
N SER A 43 1.92 9.58 0.56
CA SER A 43 1.97 9.68 2.01
C SER A 43 0.65 9.28 2.62
N GLY A 44 0.69 8.51 3.69
CA GLY A 44 -0.47 8.33 4.52
C GLY A 44 -0.28 7.32 5.65
N ALA A 45 -1.40 6.80 6.13
CA ALA A 45 -1.43 5.81 7.19
C ALA A 45 -2.31 4.63 6.78
N MET A 46 -1.96 3.44 7.25
CA MET A 46 -2.72 2.24 6.92
C MET A 46 -2.78 1.26 8.07
N ASP A 47 -3.95 0.65 8.26
CA ASP A 47 -4.08 -0.60 8.99
C ASP A 47 -3.91 -1.75 7.98
N ALA A 48 -2.71 -2.32 7.99
CA ALA A 48 -2.36 -3.45 7.13
C ALA A 48 -2.73 -4.81 7.76
N SER A 49 -3.62 -4.88 8.76
CA SER A 49 -4.05 -6.16 9.33
C SER A 49 -4.63 -7.13 8.28
N ALA A 50 -5.14 -6.60 7.16
CA ALA A 50 -5.47 -7.28 5.92
C ALA A 50 -4.65 -6.73 4.73
N ALA A 51 -4.59 -7.49 3.63
CA ALA A 51 -4.00 -7.01 2.38
C ALA A 51 -4.84 -5.86 1.80
N VAL A 52 -4.20 -4.81 1.32
CA VAL A 52 -4.86 -3.59 0.81
C VAL A 52 -4.36 -3.29 -0.59
N THR A 53 -5.26 -2.89 -1.49
CA THR A 53 -4.88 -2.48 -2.84
C THR A 53 -5.10 -0.98 -3.03
N ALA A 54 -4.04 -0.27 -3.37
CA ALA A 54 -4.05 1.14 -3.70
C ALA A 54 -4.05 1.35 -5.22
N THR A 55 -4.93 2.23 -5.71
CA THR A 55 -4.92 2.67 -7.12
C THR A 55 -4.53 4.13 -7.22
N LEU A 56 -3.50 4.43 -8.01
CA LEU A 56 -3.06 5.78 -8.36
C LEU A 56 -3.30 6.03 -9.85
N VAL A 57 -3.82 7.20 -10.20
CA VAL A 57 -3.94 7.63 -11.61
C VAL A 57 -2.87 8.67 -11.91
N LEU A 58 -1.83 8.24 -12.62
CA LEU A 58 -0.69 9.05 -12.99
C LEU A 58 -0.98 9.95 -14.21
N PRO A 59 -0.21 11.03 -14.42
CA PRO A 59 -0.38 11.92 -15.57
C PRO A 59 -0.22 11.23 -16.93
N ALA A 60 0.68 10.25 -17.03
CA ALA A 60 0.99 9.52 -18.27
C ALA A 60 1.60 8.15 -17.95
N GLY A 61 1.63 7.26 -18.94
CA GLY A 61 2.39 6.02 -18.84
C GLY A 61 3.90 6.22 -18.89
N GLY A 62 4.63 5.10 -18.77
CA GLY A 62 6.09 5.04 -18.74
C GLY A 62 6.64 4.72 -17.35
N THR A 63 7.92 5.04 -17.15
CA THR A 63 8.61 4.84 -15.88
C THR A 63 8.34 6.00 -14.92
N TRP A 64 7.98 5.67 -13.68
CA TRP A 64 7.80 6.62 -12.58
C TRP A 64 8.58 6.15 -11.35
N ARG A 65 9.19 7.11 -10.66
CA ARG A 65 9.84 6.92 -9.37
C ARG A 65 8.80 7.16 -8.28
N ILE A 66 8.63 6.21 -7.38
CA ILE A 66 7.70 6.29 -6.27
C ILE A 66 8.53 6.49 -5.00
N VAL A 67 8.17 7.49 -4.22
CA VAL A 67 8.63 7.67 -2.85
C VAL A 67 7.40 7.61 -1.97
N GLU A 68 7.28 6.57 -1.17
CA GLU A 68 6.10 6.36 -0.32
C GLU A 68 6.44 6.35 1.16
N THR A 69 5.62 7.02 1.94
CA THR A 69 5.61 6.92 3.40
C THR A 69 4.26 6.41 3.90
N LYS A 70 4.28 5.42 4.78
CA LYS A 70 3.07 4.77 5.34
C LYS A 70 3.21 4.56 6.82
N THR A 71 2.38 5.21 7.61
CA THR A 71 2.29 4.99 9.06
C THR A 71 1.55 3.69 9.36
N ASN A 72 2.16 2.85 10.21
CA ASN A 72 1.55 1.60 10.68
C ASN A 72 0.47 1.89 11.73
N LEU A 73 -0.80 1.76 11.35
CA LEU A 73 -1.94 1.87 12.29
C LEU A 73 -2.40 0.51 12.82
N SER A 74 -1.80 -0.58 12.37
CA SER A 74 -2.17 -1.91 12.84
C SER A 74 -1.67 -2.13 14.27
N GLY A 75 -2.33 -3.02 15.01
CA GLY A 75 -1.87 -3.45 16.33
C GLY A 75 -0.65 -4.38 16.33
N ILE A 76 0.00 -4.58 15.18
CA ILE A 76 1.12 -5.52 15.01
C ILE A 76 2.37 -4.84 14.44
N VAL A 77 3.54 -5.37 14.78
CA VAL A 77 4.82 -4.94 14.19
C VAL A 77 4.98 -5.58 12.82
N TRP A 78 5.33 -4.78 11.81
CA TRP A 78 5.64 -5.28 10.47
C TRP A 78 7.08 -5.79 10.45
N GLY A 79 7.28 -7.10 10.31
CA GLY A 79 8.62 -7.69 10.15
C GLY A 79 9.10 -7.77 8.69
N MET A 80 8.20 -7.50 7.76
CA MET A 80 8.41 -7.56 6.32
C MET A 80 7.32 -6.74 5.63
N TRP A 81 7.63 -6.16 4.48
CA TRP A 81 6.70 -5.41 3.65
C TRP A 81 6.75 -5.92 2.21
N THR A 82 5.65 -6.45 1.69
CA THR A 82 5.56 -6.94 0.30
C THR A 82 4.51 -6.14 -0.46
N MET A 83 4.79 -5.88 -1.73
CA MET A 83 3.90 -5.17 -2.63
C MET A 83 3.91 -5.82 -4.01
N SER A 84 2.78 -5.75 -4.70
CA SER A 84 2.61 -6.29 -6.04
C SER A 84 1.94 -5.28 -6.94
N ILE A 85 2.35 -5.22 -8.21
CA ILE A 85 1.72 -4.42 -9.24
C ILE A 85 0.86 -5.35 -10.09
N ASP A 86 -0.26 -4.84 -10.59
CA ASP A 86 -1.09 -5.59 -11.54
C ASP A 86 -0.39 -5.79 -12.90
N LYS A 87 -1.04 -6.54 -13.79
CA LYS A 87 -0.46 -6.95 -15.08
C LYS A 87 -0.09 -5.81 -16.02
N GLU A 88 -0.54 -4.58 -15.74
CA GLU A 88 -0.26 -3.41 -16.57
C GLU A 88 1.04 -2.70 -16.17
N GLY A 89 1.75 -3.21 -15.17
CA GLY A 89 3.03 -2.66 -14.77
C GLY A 89 4.04 -3.67 -14.24
N SER A 90 5.23 -3.16 -13.93
CA SER A 90 6.31 -3.91 -13.28
C SER A 90 7.21 -2.96 -12.49
N PHE A 91 7.90 -3.48 -11.49
CA PHE A 91 9.01 -2.79 -10.84
C PHE A 91 10.15 -2.62 -11.84
N ALA A 92 10.58 -1.39 -12.09
CA ALA A 92 11.62 -1.08 -13.06
C ALA A 92 13.01 -1.21 -12.41
N ASP A 93 13.99 -1.59 -13.22
CA ASP A 93 15.40 -1.57 -12.82
C ASP A 93 15.95 -0.17 -13.17
N ASP A 94 15.87 0.75 -12.21
CA ASP A 94 16.37 2.11 -12.33
C ASP A 94 17.55 2.29 -11.38
N VAL A 95 18.75 2.41 -11.94
CA VAL A 95 19.99 2.59 -11.16
C VAL A 95 19.96 3.88 -10.34
N GLU A 96 19.27 4.92 -10.82
CA GLU A 96 19.11 6.17 -10.09
C GLU A 96 18.00 6.12 -9.03
N CYS A 97 17.16 5.09 -9.06
CA CYS A 97 16.04 4.89 -8.13
C CYS A 97 15.98 3.42 -7.67
N PRO A 98 16.98 2.97 -6.89
CA PRO A 98 17.01 1.59 -6.40
C PRO A 98 15.82 1.34 -5.47
N CYS A 99 15.39 0.07 -5.41
CA CYS A 99 14.33 -0.38 -4.51
C CYS A 99 14.87 -0.47 -3.07
N VAL A 100 14.65 0.59 -2.28
CA VAL A 100 15.20 0.71 -0.92
C VAL A 100 14.14 1.16 0.07
N SER A 101 14.35 0.83 1.34
CA SER A 101 13.56 1.32 2.46
C SER A 101 14.47 1.83 3.57
N ALA A 102 14.00 2.79 4.37
CA ALA A 102 14.73 3.27 5.52
C ALA A 102 14.68 2.29 6.71
N GLN A 103 13.62 1.49 6.84
CA GLN A 103 13.38 0.63 8.01
C GLN A 103 13.86 -0.82 7.79
N PHE A 104 14.15 -1.20 6.54
CA PHE A 104 14.50 -2.55 6.14
C PHE A 104 15.83 -2.54 5.39
N SER A 105 16.80 -3.36 5.81
CA SER A 105 18.15 -3.40 5.21
C SER A 105 18.24 -4.19 3.91
N ALA A 106 17.24 -5.03 3.61
CA ALA A 106 17.25 -5.88 2.44
C ALA A 106 15.96 -5.73 1.63
N SER A 107 16.09 -5.80 0.30
CA SER A 107 14.97 -5.82 -0.65
C SER A 107 15.16 -6.89 -1.71
N ALA A 108 14.07 -7.33 -2.32
CA ALA A 108 14.09 -8.21 -3.49
C ALA A 108 12.91 -7.92 -4.42
N VAL A 109 13.14 -8.11 -5.71
CA VAL A 109 12.13 -8.00 -6.77
C VAL A 109 11.94 -9.40 -7.36
N SER A 110 10.70 -9.79 -7.61
CA SER A 110 10.37 -11.09 -8.19
C SER A 110 10.93 -11.26 -9.60
N SER A 111 11.08 -12.51 -10.04
CA SER A 111 11.54 -12.85 -11.38
C SER A 111 10.69 -12.24 -12.50
N ASP A 112 9.36 -12.20 -12.31
CA ASP A 112 8.41 -11.55 -13.22
C ASP A 112 8.35 -10.01 -13.07
N ARG A 113 9.08 -9.47 -12.09
CA ARG A 113 9.14 -8.05 -11.72
C ARG A 113 7.79 -7.46 -11.33
N CYS A 114 6.79 -8.27 -11.00
CA CYS A 114 5.49 -7.81 -10.55
C CYS A 114 5.42 -7.62 -9.03
N ARG A 115 6.44 -8.05 -8.28
CA ARG A 115 6.47 -7.96 -6.80
C ARG A 115 7.79 -7.40 -6.31
N LEU A 116 7.69 -6.64 -5.23
CA LEU A 116 8.81 -6.07 -4.49
C LEU A 116 8.55 -6.31 -3.01
N GLY A 117 9.59 -6.61 -2.25
CA GLY A 117 9.48 -6.55 -0.81
C GLY A 117 10.76 -6.20 -0.10
N PHE A 118 10.58 -5.93 1.19
CA PHE A 118 11.56 -5.43 2.11
C PHE A 118 11.56 -6.30 3.38
N ARG A 119 12.74 -6.63 3.89
CA ARG A 119 12.93 -7.50 5.06
C ARG A 119 14.13 -7.06 5.91
N GLU A 120 14.39 -7.80 7.00
CA GLU A 120 15.45 -7.49 7.97
C GLU A 120 15.26 -6.12 8.64
N GLY A 121 14.03 -5.83 9.02
CA GLY A 121 13.64 -4.56 9.59
C GLY A 121 12.36 -4.69 10.38
N ARG A 122 11.95 -3.58 11.00
CA ARG A 122 10.72 -3.51 11.77
C ARG A 122 10.07 -2.14 11.61
N VAL A 123 8.74 -2.14 11.57
CA VAL A 123 7.92 -0.93 11.68
C VAL A 123 6.92 -1.16 12.79
N PHE A 124 7.09 -0.49 13.92
CA PHE A 124 6.20 -0.61 15.07
C PHE A 124 4.89 0.14 14.84
N PRO A 125 3.80 -0.21 15.55
CA PRO A 125 2.58 0.59 15.55
C PRO A 125 2.88 2.08 15.85
N GLY A 126 2.38 2.97 15.01
CA GLY A 126 2.63 4.41 15.05
C GLY A 126 3.88 4.89 14.29
N GLU A 127 4.79 4.00 13.90
CA GLU A 127 5.96 4.36 13.09
C GLU A 127 5.62 4.42 11.60
N SER A 128 6.43 5.17 10.85
CA SER A 128 6.29 5.26 9.40
C SER A 128 7.34 4.41 8.70
N PHE A 129 6.87 3.59 7.78
CA PHE A 129 7.65 2.98 6.72
C PHE A 129 7.94 4.02 5.64
N LEU A 130 9.15 4.07 5.13
CA LEU A 130 9.56 4.84 3.95
C LEU A 130 10.18 3.89 2.94
N ALA A 131 9.72 3.95 1.69
CA ALA A 131 10.36 3.26 0.57
C ALA A 131 10.48 4.14 -0.67
N GLN A 132 11.50 3.83 -1.46
CA GLN A 132 11.72 4.37 -2.78
C GLN A 132 11.86 3.20 -3.76
N TYR A 133 11.21 3.29 -4.91
CA TYR A 133 11.32 2.31 -6.00
C TYR A 133 10.84 2.90 -7.32
N ALA A 134 11.26 2.30 -8.44
CA ALA A 134 10.76 2.66 -9.76
C ALA A 134 9.72 1.64 -10.26
N VAL A 135 8.70 2.14 -10.96
CA VAL A 135 7.68 1.32 -11.62
C VAL A 135 7.57 1.72 -13.08
N ARG A 136 7.24 0.77 -13.95
CA ARG A 136 6.89 1.01 -15.34
C ARG A 136 5.45 0.60 -15.55
N ILE A 137 4.63 1.48 -16.11
CA ILE A 137 3.22 1.23 -16.43
C ILE A 137 2.93 1.52 -17.90
N SER A 138 2.05 0.72 -18.51
CA SER A 138 1.60 0.90 -19.91
C SER A 138 0.65 2.10 -20.06
N GLY A 139 -0.34 2.18 -19.17
CA GLY A 139 -1.38 3.20 -19.14
C GLY A 139 -1.10 4.28 -18.10
N ARG A 140 -2.17 4.81 -17.51
CA ARG A 140 -2.09 5.83 -16.44
C ARG A 140 -2.38 5.27 -15.06
N GLN A 141 -2.94 4.07 -14.97
CA GLN A 141 -3.33 3.49 -13.71
C GLN A 141 -2.18 2.64 -13.17
N LEU A 142 -1.75 2.96 -11.96
CA LEU A 142 -0.83 2.16 -11.17
C LEU A 142 -1.64 1.54 -10.03
N ARG A 143 -1.84 0.23 -10.08
CA ARG A 143 -2.49 -0.52 -9.01
C ARG A 143 -1.44 -1.29 -8.24
N ILE A 144 -1.27 -0.95 -6.97
CA ILE A 144 -0.31 -1.59 -6.07
C ILE A 144 -1.10 -2.28 -4.97
N SER A 145 -0.94 -3.58 -4.85
CA SER A 145 -1.42 -4.33 -3.70
C SER A 145 -0.31 -4.44 -2.67
N HIS A 146 -0.69 -4.40 -1.40
CA HIS A 146 0.19 -4.57 -0.26
C HIS A 146 -0.17 -5.88 0.43
N GLY A 147 0.84 -6.73 0.63
CA GLY A 147 0.69 -7.99 1.33
C GLY A 147 0.36 -7.77 2.79
N ARG A 148 -0.23 -8.79 3.41
CA ARG A 148 -0.45 -8.78 4.85
C ARG A 148 0.91 -8.79 5.55
N PRO A 149 1.23 -7.82 6.42
CA PRO A 149 2.43 -7.85 7.21
C PRO A 149 2.41 -9.10 8.08
N ARG A 150 3.49 -9.88 8.05
CA ARG A 150 3.69 -10.95 9.00
C ARG A 150 4.07 -10.35 10.36
N SER A 151 3.35 -10.76 11.41
CA SER A 151 3.59 -10.33 12.78
C SER A 151 5.01 -10.66 13.22
N ALA A 152 5.73 -9.69 13.77
CA ALA A 152 7.12 -9.88 14.23
C ALA A 152 7.28 -10.74 15.51
N ILE A 153 6.24 -11.45 15.96
CA ILE A 153 6.36 -12.49 17.01
C ILE A 153 7.41 -13.53 16.58
N SER A 154 7.49 -13.81 15.28
CA SER A 154 8.65 -14.41 14.63
C SER A 154 8.92 -13.66 13.33
N LEU A 155 10.13 -13.13 13.14
CA LEU A 155 10.51 -12.57 11.84
C LEU A 155 10.38 -13.66 10.77
N PRO A 156 9.84 -13.34 9.58
CA PRO A 156 9.79 -14.31 8.50
C PRO A 156 11.19 -14.76 8.13
N THR A 157 11.31 -16.04 7.78
CA THR A 157 12.57 -16.57 7.25
C THR A 157 12.83 -16.00 5.87
N GLU A 158 14.07 -16.10 5.40
CA GLU A 158 14.40 -15.75 4.02
C GLU A 158 13.61 -16.59 3.01
N SER A 159 13.39 -17.88 3.29
CA SER A 159 12.59 -18.74 2.41
C SER A 159 11.13 -18.28 2.34
N ASP A 160 10.53 -17.88 3.47
CA ASP A 160 9.16 -17.37 3.49
C ASP A 160 9.03 -16.09 2.67
N PHE A 161 10.02 -15.21 2.78
CA PHE A 161 10.05 -13.96 2.02
C PHE A 161 10.19 -14.23 0.52
N LEU A 162 11.15 -15.06 0.11
CA LEU A 162 11.37 -15.36 -1.30
C LEU A 162 10.19 -16.09 -1.92
N ASP A 163 9.56 -17.02 -1.18
CA ASP A 163 8.32 -17.67 -1.61
C ASP A 163 7.19 -16.66 -1.82
N GLU A 164 6.97 -15.75 -0.88
CA GLU A 164 5.92 -14.73 -1.00
C GLU A 164 6.21 -13.74 -2.15
N ILE A 165 7.48 -13.42 -2.41
CA ILE A 165 7.88 -12.58 -3.55
C ILE A 165 7.67 -13.30 -4.89
N GLU A 166 8.02 -14.58 -5.01
CA GLU A 166 7.91 -15.30 -6.28
C GLU A 166 6.50 -15.85 -6.56
N ASN A 167 5.78 -16.27 -5.52
CA ASN A 167 4.47 -16.90 -5.63
C ASN A 167 3.31 -15.97 -5.24
N GLY A 168 3.60 -14.84 -4.60
CA GLY A 168 2.61 -13.85 -4.18
C GLY A 168 1.95 -14.17 -2.84
N TYR A 169 0.85 -13.49 -2.57
CA TYR A 169 0.07 -13.59 -1.33
C TYR A 169 -1.42 -13.43 -1.64
N ALA A 170 -2.25 -13.90 -0.71
CA ALA A 170 -3.70 -13.72 -0.83
C ALA A 170 -4.07 -12.23 -0.69
N LEU A 171 -4.76 -11.69 -1.69
CA LEU A 171 -5.37 -10.38 -1.64
C LEU A 171 -6.75 -10.45 -0.99
N ASP A 172 -7.10 -9.43 -0.24
CA ASP A 172 -8.47 -9.23 0.23
C ASP A 172 -9.16 -8.19 -0.68
N PRO A 173 -10.09 -8.60 -1.57
CA PRO A 173 -10.77 -7.70 -2.49
C PRO A 173 -11.68 -6.68 -1.79
N ALA A 174 -11.97 -6.84 -0.50
CA ALA A 174 -12.75 -5.88 0.27
C ALA A 174 -12.00 -4.56 0.54
N HIS A 175 -10.68 -4.52 0.33
CA HIS A 175 -9.81 -3.40 0.71
C HIS A 175 -9.17 -2.74 -0.52
N ASP A 176 -9.98 -2.32 -1.48
CA ASP A 176 -9.56 -1.46 -2.60
C ASP A 176 -9.70 0.03 -2.21
N VAL A 177 -8.58 0.75 -2.15
CA VAL A 177 -8.50 2.19 -1.87
C VAL A 177 -8.03 2.92 -3.13
N TYR A 178 -8.74 3.99 -3.49
CA TYR A 178 -8.32 4.88 -4.56
C TYR A 178 -7.57 6.06 -3.98
N ILE A 179 -6.36 6.40 -4.44
CA ILE A 179 -5.60 7.55 -3.93
C ILE A 179 -5.66 8.66 -4.98
N SER A 180 -6.19 9.82 -4.59
CA SER A 180 -6.16 11.01 -5.44
C SER A 180 -4.72 11.47 -5.64
N VAL A 181 -4.31 11.59 -6.90
CA VAL A 181 -2.97 12.08 -7.28
C VAL A 181 -3.10 13.51 -7.78
N GLU A 182 -2.53 14.45 -7.04
CA GLU A 182 -2.43 15.84 -7.48
C GLU A 182 -1.22 16.03 -8.40
N THR A 183 -1.42 16.59 -9.58
CA THR A 183 -0.30 16.91 -10.47
C THR A 183 0.28 18.27 -10.09
N ARG A 184 1.56 18.31 -9.72
CA ARG A 184 2.30 19.53 -9.41
C ARG A 184 3.20 19.89 -10.60
N LEU A 185 3.19 21.18 -10.95
CA LEU A 185 4.00 21.75 -12.04
C LEU A 185 5.32 22.31 -11.49
#